data_AF-A0A949HFT1-F1
#
_entry.id   AF-A0A949HFT1-F1
#
_cell.length_a   1.000
_cell.length_b   1.000
_cell.length_c   1.000
_cell.angle_alpha   90.00
_cell.angle_beta   90.00
_cell.angle_gamma   90.00
#
_symmetry.space_group_name_H-M   'P 1'
#
loop_
_entity.id
_entity.type
_entity.pdbx_description
1 polymer ?
#
loop_
_entity_poly.entity_id
_entity_poly.type
_entity_poly.pdbx_seq_one_letter_code
_entity_poly.pdbx_strand_id
1 'polypeptide(L)'
;MSDGAPGAHLLRVRITDVASGRATVNVTIPVSLVGVGRRLGARLVPAHAAIVIDQVTAAIALARPGPVARVDDAAHGETIELSLE
;
A
#
# COMPACT_ATOMS: atom_id res chain seq x y z
N MET A 1 3.21 -18.72 26.67
CA MET A 1 3.70 -18.28 25.35
C MET A 1 2.55 -18.45 24.38
N SER A 2 1.72 -17.42 24.25
CA SER A 2 0.57 -17.45 23.35
C SER A 2 1.01 -16.79 22.06
N ASP A 3 1.26 -17.63 21.04
CA ASP A 3 1.62 -17.23 19.69
C ASP A 3 0.37 -16.61 19.04
N GLY A 4 0.16 -15.32 19.30
CA GLY A 4 -0.85 -14.54 18.60
C GLY A 4 -0.31 -14.27 17.21
N ALA A 5 -0.87 -14.94 16.20
CA ALA A 5 -0.62 -14.59 14.80
C ALA A 5 -0.70 -13.06 14.69
N PRO A 6 0.33 -12.38 14.17
CA PRO A 6 0.29 -10.92 14.00
C PRO A 6 -0.98 -10.63 13.22
N GLY A 7 -1.91 -9.88 13.83
CA GLY A 7 -3.24 -9.64 13.28
C GLY A 7 -3.10 -9.29 11.81
N ALA A 8 -3.85 -9.99 10.94
CA ALA A 8 -3.66 -9.89 9.51
C ALA A 8 -3.89 -8.43 9.06
N HIS A 9 -2.81 -7.65 9.02
CA HIS A 9 -2.89 -6.25 8.66
C HIS A 9 -3.30 -6.16 7.19
N LEU A 10 -4.29 -5.32 6.92
CA LEU A 10 -4.77 -5.09 5.58
C LEU A 10 -4.21 -3.75 5.10
N LEU A 11 -3.62 -3.75 3.90
CA LEU A 11 -3.18 -2.54 3.23
C LEU A 11 -4.24 -2.13 2.23
N ARG A 12 -4.83 -0.95 2.44
CA ARG A 12 -5.70 -0.32 1.47
C ARG A 12 -4.88 0.59 0.56
N VAL A 13 -5.10 0.45 -0.74
CA VAL A 13 -4.51 1.25 -1.81
C VAL A 13 -5.61 2.00 -2.52
N ARG A 14 -5.50 3.32 -2.58
CA ARG A 14 -6.40 4.18 -3.37
C ARG A 14 -5.61 4.99 -4.37
N ILE A 15 -6.01 4.95 -5.63
CA ILE A 15 -5.49 5.84 -6.68
C ILE A 15 -6.63 6.74 -7.10
N THR A 16 -6.37 8.04 -7.11
CA THR A 16 -7.33 9.08 -7.47
C THR A 16 -6.79 9.85 -8.66
N ASP A 17 -7.56 9.90 -9.75
CA ASP A 17 -7.27 10.80 -10.87
C ASP A 17 -7.46 12.25 -10.41
N VAL A 18 -6.41 13.07 -10.58
CA VAL A 18 -6.35 14.44 -10.06
C VAL A 18 -7.30 15.35 -10.83
N ALA A 19 -7.47 15.13 -12.13
CA ALA A 19 -8.31 15.98 -12.98
C ALA A 19 -9.80 15.86 -12.64
N SER A 20 -10.28 14.64 -12.39
CA SER A 20 -11.68 14.34 -12.10
C SER A 20 -11.99 14.17 -10.61
N GLY A 21 -10.97 13.99 -9.77
CA GLY A 21 -11.10 13.67 -8.35
C GLY A 21 -11.67 12.27 -8.07
N ARG A 22 -11.79 11.41 -9.09
CA ARG A 22 -12.41 10.09 -8.97
C ARG A 22 -11.37 9.05 -8.59
N ALA A 23 -11.74 8.15 -7.67
CA ALA A 23 -10.92 6.98 -7.38
C ALA A 23 -10.99 6.01 -8.58
N THR A 24 -9.87 5.83 -9.27
CA THR A 24 -9.71 4.90 -10.38
C THR A 24 -9.38 3.49 -9.88
N VAL A 25 -8.69 3.41 -8.73
CA VAL A 25 -8.37 2.16 -8.03
C VAL A 25 -8.69 2.30 -6.55
N ASN A 26 -9.31 1.27 -5.98
CA ASN A 26 -9.58 1.16 -4.55
C ASN A 26 -9.58 -0.32 -4.17
N VAL A 27 -8.44 -0.82 -3.68
CA VAL A 27 -8.25 -2.23 -3.36
C VAL A 27 -7.69 -2.39 -1.95
N THR A 28 -8.10 -3.46 -1.28
CA THR A 28 -7.55 -3.84 0.02
C THR A 28 -6.88 -5.19 -0.11
N ILE A 29 -5.60 -5.25 0.23
CA ILE A 29 -4.76 -6.43 0.11
C ILE A 29 -4.18 -6.81 1.47
N PRO A 30 -4.20 -8.09 1.85
CA PRO A 30 -3.45 -8.55 3.02
C PRO A 30 -1.97 -8.21 2.87
N VAL A 31 -1.36 -7.63 3.89
CA VAL A 31 0.08 -7.31 3.86
C VAL A 31 0.91 -8.56 3.60
N SER A 32 0.50 -9.70 4.15
CA SER A 32 1.14 -11.00 3.90
C SER A 32 1.29 -11.33 2.40
N LEU A 33 0.42 -10.78 1.54
CA LEU A 33 0.49 -10.93 0.08
C LEU A 33 1.33 -9.86 -0.62
N VAL A 34 1.61 -8.72 0.02
CA VAL A 34 2.49 -7.66 -0.54
C VAL A 34 3.91 -8.20 -0.74
N GLY A 35 4.43 -8.96 0.23
CA GLY A 35 5.74 -9.61 0.13
C GLY A 35 5.82 -10.70 -0.96
N VAL A 36 4.70 -11.37 -1.23
CA VAL A 36 4.59 -12.41 -2.28
C VAL A 36 4.48 -11.79 -3.67
N GLY A 37 3.75 -10.68 -3.81
CA GLY A 37 3.64 -9.89 -5.05
C GLY A 37 5.00 -9.40 -5.58
N ARG A 38 5.97 -9.15 -4.69
CA ARG A 38 7.34 -8.78 -5.05
C ARG A 38 8.12 -9.89 -5.78
N ARG A 39 7.84 -11.17 -5.47
CA ARG A 39 8.50 -12.33 -6.12
C ARG A 39 7.82 -12.74 -7.42
N LEU A 40 6.51 -12.52 -7.55
CA LEU A 40 5.74 -12.85 -8.75
C LEU A 40 5.62 -11.68 -9.75
N GLY A 41 5.79 -10.43 -9.29
CA GLY A 41 5.36 -9.23 -9.99
C GLY A 41 6.43 -8.17 -10.23
N ALA A 42 7.72 -8.52 -10.34
CA ALA A 42 8.79 -7.57 -10.69
C ALA A 42 8.58 -6.81 -12.03
N ARG A 43 7.52 -7.12 -12.78
CA ARG A 43 7.05 -6.41 -13.99
C ARG A 43 5.83 -5.50 -13.78
N LEU A 44 5.15 -5.57 -12.63
CA LEU A 44 3.90 -4.87 -12.34
C LEU A 44 4.01 -3.84 -11.21
N VAL A 45 5.18 -3.75 -10.58
CA VAL A 45 5.48 -2.80 -9.49
C VAL A 45 6.23 -1.62 -10.12
N PRO A 46 5.55 -0.52 -10.50
CA PRO A 46 6.22 0.70 -10.93
C PRO A 46 7.21 1.20 -9.85
N ALA A 47 8.28 1.90 -10.24
CA ALA A 47 9.39 2.23 -9.36
C ALA A 47 8.99 2.92 -8.03
N HIS A 48 7.90 3.69 -8.04
CA HIS A 48 7.34 4.33 -6.84
C HIS A 48 6.81 3.34 -5.79
N ALA A 49 6.41 2.13 -6.20
CA ALA A 49 5.85 1.13 -5.30
C ALA A 49 6.91 0.38 -4.46
N ALA A 50 8.21 0.51 -4.78
CA ALA A 50 9.28 -0.03 -3.93
C ALA A 50 9.44 0.79 -2.63
N ILE A 51 9.43 2.12 -2.72
CA ILE A 51 9.50 3.04 -1.57
C ILE A 51 8.30 2.86 -0.63
N VAL A 52 7.13 2.62 -1.24
CA VAL A 52 5.86 2.32 -0.58
C VAL A 52 5.95 1.10 0.35
N ILE A 53 6.67 0.05 -0.05
CA ILE A 53 6.72 -1.22 0.71
C ILE A 53 7.49 -1.05 2.03
N ASP A 54 8.58 -0.29 2.04
CA ASP A 54 9.39 -0.08 3.24
C ASP A 54 8.61 0.72 4.30
N GLN A 55 7.84 1.72 3.86
CA GLN A 55 6.97 2.51 4.75
C GLN A 55 5.82 1.67 5.34
N VAL A 56 5.21 0.81 4.53
CA VAL A 56 4.18 -0.15 4.99
C VAL A 56 4.77 -1.11 6.03
N THR A 57 5.98 -1.64 5.78
CA THR A 57 6.65 -2.55 6.70
C THR A 57 6.93 -1.89 8.06
N ALA A 58 7.34 -0.62 8.06
CA ALA A 58 7.54 0.15 9.29
C ALA A 58 6.21 0.42 10.04
N ALA A 59 5.14 0.79 9.35
CA ALA A 59 3.83 1.02 9.96
C ALA A 59 3.27 -0.22 10.67
N ILE A 60 3.50 -1.39 10.07
CA ILE A 60 3.09 -2.69 10.60
C ILE A 60 3.91 -3.09 11.81
N ALA A 61 5.24 -2.89 11.75
CA ALA A 61 6.11 -3.14 12.89
C ALA A 61 5.69 -2.28 14.11
N LEU A 62 5.11 -1.10 13.87
CA LEU A 62 4.59 -0.21 14.90
C LEU A 62 3.13 -0.53 15.30
N ALA A 63 2.46 -1.48 14.64
CA ALA A 63 1.07 -1.88 14.86
C ALA A 63 0.08 -0.69 14.90
N ARG A 64 0.29 0.32 14.04
CA ARG A 64 -0.57 1.52 13.99
C ARG A 64 -1.42 1.53 12.72
N PRO A 65 -2.74 1.29 12.82
CA PRO A 65 -3.67 1.56 11.73
C PRO A 65 -3.66 3.05 11.34
N GLY A 66 -4.04 3.34 10.10
CA GLY A 66 -4.17 4.69 9.56
C GLY A 66 -3.29 4.96 8.35
N PRO A 67 -3.13 6.24 7.98
CA PRO A 67 -2.35 6.65 6.80
C PRO A 67 -0.89 6.22 6.92
N VAL A 68 -0.39 5.58 5.86
CA VAL A 68 1.00 5.14 5.76
C VAL A 68 1.80 6.05 4.84
N ALA A 69 1.26 6.29 3.64
CA ALA A 69 1.94 7.09 2.63
C ALA A 69 0.94 7.76 1.70
N ARG A 70 1.38 8.88 1.12
CA ARG A 70 0.72 9.55 0.00
C ARG A 70 1.78 9.98 -1.00
N VAL A 71 1.56 9.65 -2.27
CA VAL A 71 2.47 9.97 -3.37
C VAL A 71 1.65 10.63 -4.47
N ASP A 72 2.09 11.79 -4.92
CA ASP A 72 1.51 12.46 -6.08
C ASP A 72 2.36 12.10 -7.32
N ASP A 73 1.76 11.36 -8.26
CA ASP A 73 2.34 11.05 -9.55
C ASP A 73 1.87 12.11 -10.57
N ALA A 74 2.64 13.20 -10.64
CA ALA A 74 2.36 14.30 -11.55
C ALA A 74 2.46 13.88 -13.04
N ALA A 75 3.21 12.82 -13.36
CA ALA A 75 3.37 12.36 -14.75
C ALA A 75 2.11 11.67 -15.27
N HIS A 76 1.38 10.99 -14.39
CA HIS A 76 0.11 10.33 -14.71
C HIS A 76 -1.13 11.12 -14.24
N GLY A 77 -0.94 12.21 -13.50
CA GLY A 77 -2.05 13.00 -12.94
C GLY A 77 -2.81 12.24 -11.86
N GLU A 78 -2.10 11.48 -11.02
CA GLU A 78 -2.70 10.61 -10.01
C GLU A 78 -2.19 10.92 -8.60
N THR A 79 -3.06 10.75 -7.60
CA THR A 79 -2.67 10.70 -6.19
C THR A 79 -2.88 9.28 -5.68
N ILE A 80 -1.80 8.69 -5.18
CA ILE A 80 -1.76 7.35 -4.59
C ILE A 80 -1.74 7.49 -3.07
N GLU A 81 -2.67 6.83 -2.38
CA GLU A 81 -2.77 6.81 -0.94
C GLU A 81 -2.76 5.39 -0.41
N LEU A 82 -2.03 5.20 0.68
CA LEU A 82 -1.87 3.93 1.37
C LEU A 82 -2.27 4.09 2.82
N SER A 83 -3.09 3.15 3.31
CA SER A 83 -3.47 3.09 4.71
C SER A 83 -3.48 1.67 5.22
N LEU A 84 -3.05 1.50 6.46
CA LEU A 84 -3.13 0.24 7.18
C LEU A 84 -4.48 0.17 7.92
N GLU A 85 -5.19 -0.94 7.78
CA GLU A 85 -6.37 -1.30 8.56
C GLU A 85 -6.04 -2.35 9.62
#